data_AF-A0A923XXD3-F1
#
_entry.id   AF-A0A923XXD3-F1
#
_cell.length_a   1.000
_cell.length_b   1.000
_cell.length_c   1.000
_cell.angle_alpha   90.00
_cell.angle_beta   90.00
_cell.angle_gamma   90.00
#
_symmetry.space_group_name_H-M   'P 1'
#
loop_
_entity.id
_entity.type
_entity.pdbx_description
1 polymer ?
#
loop_
_entity_poly.entity_id
_entity_poly.type
_entity_poly.pdbx_seq_one_letter_code
_entity_poly.pdbx_strand_id
1 'polypeptide(L)'
;AYPLVSPCSNWHTENQYIRTLQPNHVVRDLVSSVRNPNDLSVHIRMEGGAEVQHLPYESALNWTAAAHQDIEHWRKRSHFKFFVPRLDQLIAQGIANTVFLATDTPAVQAEFKRRYGDRVVWLPRPSSDRSSQSMVYALADAILLGRAPRLLGSTWSSFSELAARLSEAPMTVELTGRDF
;
A
#
# COMPACT_ATOMS: atom_id res chain seq x y z
N ALA A 1 -4.73 -9.00 7.88
CA ALA A 1 -3.87 -9.27 9.06
C ALA A 1 -4.77 -9.46 10.28
N TYR A 2 -4.35 -10.29 11.23
CA TYR A 2 -5.02 -10.48 12.51
C TYR A 2 -4.56 -9.37 13.48
N PRO A 3 -5.36 -8.33 13.75
CA PRO A 3 -4.96 -7.29 14.69
C PRO A 3 -4.88 -7.88 16.10
N LEU A 4 -3.89 -7.44 16.88
CA LEU A 4 -3.83 -7.75 18.30
C LEU A 4 -5.01 -7.10 19.00
N VAL A 5 -5.93 -7.90 19.54
CA VAL A 5 -7.03 -7.41 20.38
C VAL A 5 -6.52 -7.36 21.81
N SER A 6 -6.22 -6.15 22.29
CA SER A 6 -5.70 -5.92 23.64
C SER A 6 -6.37 -4.69 24.25
N PRO A 7 -6.71 -4.70 25.56
CA PRO A 7 -7.18 -3.50 26.25
C PRO A 7 -6.13 -2.39 26.31
N CYS A 8 -4.85 -2.72 26.07
CA CYS A 8 -3.76 -1.75 25.98
C CYS A 8 -3.56 -1.17 24.58
N SER A 9 -4.32 -1.62 23.57
CA SER A 9 -4.27 -1.10 22.20
C SER A 9 -5.38 -0.07 21.99
N ASN A 10 -5.02 1.10 21.46
CA ASN A 10 -5.96 2.16 21.15
C ASN A 10 -5.54 2.87 19.86
N TRP A 11 -6.38 2.74 18.83
CA TRP A 11 -6.15 3.33 17.51
C TRP A 11 -5.81 4.83 17.56
N HIS A 12 -6.54 5.60 18.38
CA HIS A 12 -6.37 7.05 18.44
C HIS A 12 -5.05 7.42 19.12
N THR A 13 -4.78 6.90 20.32
CA THR A 13 -3.57 7.21 21.09
C THR A 13 -2.30 6.72 20.39
N GLU A 14 -2.34 5.51 19.80
CA GLU A 14 -1.21 4.97 19.03
C GLU A 14 -0.89 5.85 17.81
N ASN A 15 -1.91 6.25 17.06
CA ASN A 15 -1.70 7.08 15.88
C ASN A 15 -1.26 8.50 16.24
N GLN A 16 -1.74 9.05 17.36
CA GLN A 16 -1.24 10.32 17.88
C GLN A 16 0.26 10.23 18.16
N TYR A 17 0.72 9.17 18.84
CA TYR A 17 2.14 8.95 19.11
C TYR A 17 2.96 8.75 17.83
N ILE A 18 2.53 7.86 16.93
CA ILE A 18 3.23 7.57 15.66
C ILE A 18 3.43 8.85 14.84
N ARG A 19 2.42 9.74 14.81
CA ARG A 19 2.49 11.03 14.09
C ARG A 19 3.42 12.05 14.73
N THR A 20 3.89 11.82 15.96
CA THR A 20 4.97 12.64 16.56
C THR A 20 6.36 12.23 16.07
N LEU A 21 6.51 11.04 15.51
CA LEU A 21 7.80 10.52 15.05
C LEU A 21 8.23 11.24 13.78
N GLN A 22 9.51 11.58 13.70
CA GLN A 22 10.10 12.16 12.50
C GLN A 22 10.91 11.11 11.73
N PRO A 23 10.58 10.85 10.46
CA PRO A 23 11.41 9.99 9.61
C PRO A 23 12.82 10.58 9.47
N ASN A 24 13.82 9.69 9.40
CA ASN A 24 15.21 10.08 9.11
C ASN A 24 15.29 10.88 7.79
N HIS A 25 16.30 11.76 7.65
CA HIS A 25 16.54 12.55 6.43
C HIS A 25 16.54 11.70 5.15
N VAL A 26 17.15 10.51 5.15
CA VAL A 26 17.15 9.63 3.97
C VAL A 26 15.74 9.28 3.49
N VAL A 27 14.82 8.99 4.42
CA VAL A 27 13.42 8.71 4.07
C VAL A 27 12.72 9.97 3.57
N ARG A 28 12.99 11.11 4.21
CA ARG A 28 12.40 12.41 3.80
C ARG A 28 12.86 12.83 2.40
N ASP A 29 14.11 12.58 2.06
CA ASP A 29 14.68 12.85 0.74
C ASP A 29 14.04 11.96 -0.34
N LEU A 30 13.76 10.69 -0.03
CA LEU A 30 13.00 9.83 -0.94
C LEU A 30 11.57 10.30 -1.13
N VAL A 31 10.88 10.68 -0.04
CA VAL A 31 9.51 11.21 -0.10
C VAL A 31 9.45 12.48 -0.94
N SER A 32 10.43 13.39 -0.82
CA SER A 32 10.47 14.63 -1.59
C SER A 32 10.87 14.44 -3.06
N SER A 33 11.49 13.29 -3.41
CA SER A 33 11.96 13.01 -4.77
C SER A 33 10.86 12.74 -5.79
N VAL A 34 9.62 12.52 -5.34
CA VAL A 34 8.46 12.23 -6.20
C VAL A 34 7.32 13.19 -5.93
N ARG A 35 6.48 13.43 -6.94
CA ARG A 35 5.31 14.33 -6.82
C ARG A 35 4.44 13.91 -5.62
N ASN A 36 4.25 14.81 -4.67
CA ASN A 36 3.34 14.65 -3.53
C ASN A 36 2.89 16.04 -2.98
N PRO A 37 1.69 16.17 -2.38
CA PRO A 37 0.65 15.13 -2.29
C PRO A 37 0.05 14.84 -3.67
N ASN A 38 -0.66 13.71 -3.78
CA ASN A 38 -1.49 13.39 -4.94
C ASN A 38 -2.96 13.39 -4.47
N ASP A 39 -3.89 13.52 -5.42
CA ASP A 39 -5.33 13.48 -5.10
C ASP A 39 -5.75 12.09 -4.59
N LEU A 40 -5.07 11.05 -5.07
CA LEU A 40 -5.33 9.66 -4.72
C LEU A 40 -4.04 8.87 -4.48
N SER A 41 -4.07 8.03 -3.46
CA SER A 41 -3.09 6.96 -3.23
C SER A 41 -3.68 5.61 -3.59
N VAL A 42 -2.89 4.75 -4.22
CA VAL A 42 -3.27 3.39 -4.59
C VAL A 42 -2.18 2.42 -4.11
N HIS A 43 -2.58 1.48 -3.26
CA HIS A 43 -1.71 0.42 -2.77
C HIS A 43 -2.23 -0.96 -3.22
N ILE A 44 -1.41 -1.66 -4.01
CA ILE A 44 -1.73 -2.97 -4.58
C ILE A 44 -0.69 -3.99 -4.11
N ARG A 45 -1.10 -4.91 -3.23
CA ARG A 45 -0.33 -6.11 -2.84
C ARG A 45 -0.88 -7.30 -3.61
N MET A 46 -0.15 -7.75 -4.64
CA MET A 46 -0.53 -8.89 -5.48
C MET A 46 0.38 -10.11 -5.34
N GLU A 47 1.61 -9.92 -4.86
CA GLU A 47 2.58 -10.99 -4.76
C GLU A 47 2.14 -12.04 -3.73
N GLY A 48 2.17 -13.30 -4.14
CA GLY A 48 1.77 -14.45 -3.35
C GLY A 48 1.42 -15.67 -4.20
N GLY A 49 1.11 -16.78 -3.54
CA GLY A 49 0.80 -18.06 -4.20
C GLY A 49 1.99 -19.02 -4.19
N ALA A 50 1.80 -20.20 -4.75
CA ALA A 50 2.79 -21.29 -4.73
C ALA A 50 4.16 -20.88 -5.28
N GLU A 51 4.18 -20.00 -6.28
CA GLU A 51 5.40 -19.57 -6.97
C GLU A 51 6.38 -18.81 -6.07
N VAL A 52 5.91 -18.16 -5.00
CA VAL A 52 6.77 -17.40 -4.08
C VAL A 52 6.99 -18.10 -2.74
N GLN A 53 6.39 -19.28 -2.51
CA GLN A 53 6.57 -20.02 -1.23
C GLN A 53 8.00 -20.51 -0.99
N HIS A 54 8.84 -20.53 -2.02
CA HIS A 54 10.27 -20.80 -1.89
C HIS A 54 11.01 -19.67 -1.13
N LEU A 55 10.41 -18.47 -1.02
CA LEU A 55 10.96 -17.36 -0.25
C LEU A 55 10.70 -17.62 1.24
N PRO A 56 11.70 -17.44 2.13
CA PRO A 56 11.56 -17.76 3.56
C PRO A 56 10.36 -17.08 4.24
N TYR A 57 10.04 -15.85 3.83
CA TYR A 57 8.95 -15.04 4.38
C TYR A 57 7.58 -15.32 3.76
N GLU A 58 7.49 -16.13 2.70
CA GLU A 58 6.24 -16.62 2.08
C GLU A 58 6.07 -18.13 2.25
N SER A 59 6.97 -18.78 3.00
CA SER A 59 6.91 -20.21 3.29
C SER A 59 5.59 -20.59 3.94
N ALA A 60 4.93 -21.63 3.41
CA ALA A 60 3.70 -22.16 3.98
C ALA A 60 3.86 -22.61 5.45
N LEU A 61 5.09 -22.89 5.89
CA LEU A 61 5.41 -23.25 7.28
C LEU A 61 5.22 -22.09 8.26
N ASN A 62 5.14 -20.83 7.79
CA ASN A 62 4.94 -19.67 8.65
C ASN A 62 3.48 -19.54 9.14
N TRP A 63 2.55 -20.32 8.58
CA TRP A 63 1.12 -20.18 8.85
C TRP A 63 0.41 -21.52 9.02
N THR A 64 -0.76 -21.47 9.67
CA THR A 64 -1.69 -22.60 9.66
C THR A 64 -2.32 -22.75 8.28
N ALA A 65 -2.83 -23.94 7.96
CA ALA A 65 -3.52 -24.18 6.69
C ALA A 65 -4.70 -23.23 6.46
N ALA A 66 -5.47 -22.93 7.50
CA ALA A 66 -6.58 -21.98 7.44
C ALA A 66 -6.09 -20.56 7.12
N ALA A 67 -5.03 -20.09 7.79
CA ALA A 67 -4.44 -18.78 7.50
C ALA A 67 -3.87 -18.70 6.07
N HIS A 68 -3.34 -19.81 5.55
CA HIS A 68 -2.88 -19.87 4.16
C HIS A 68 -4.04 -19.68 3.16
N GLN A 69 -5.17 -20.34 3.40
CA GLN A 69 -6.37 -20.19 2.57
C GLN A 69 -6.90 -18.75 2.59
N ASP A 70 -6.92 -18.10 3.75
CA ASP A 70 -7.32 -16.69 3.86
C ASP A 70 -6.37 -15.77 3.06
N ILE A 71 -5.06 -15.97 3.19
CA ILE A 71 -4.05 -15.17 2.47
C ILE A 71 -4.25 -15.32 0.95
N GLU A 72 -4.41 -16.54 0.46
CA GLU A 72 -4.63 -16.79 -0.97
C GLU A 72 -5.94 -16.17 -1.46
N HIS A 73 -7.00 -16.31 -0.67
CA HIS A 73 -8.32 -15.75 -0.95
C HIS A 73 -8.30 -14.23 -1.13
N TRP A 74 -7.68 -13.50 -0.19
CA TRP A 74 -7.61 -12.04 -0.23
C TRP A 74 -6.61 -11.50 -1.25
N ARG A 75 -5.53 -12.25 -1.54
CA ARG A 75 -4.59 -11.92 -2.62
C ARG A 75 -5.25 -11.97 -4.00
N LYS A 76 -6.05 -12.99 -4.28
CA LYS A 76 -6.81 -13.09 -5.55
C LYS A 76 -7.74 -11.88 -5.75
N ARG A 77 -8.34 -11.37 -4.68
CA ARG A 77 -9.19 -10.16 -4.69
C ARG A 77 -8.41 -8.85 -4.72
N SER A 78 -7.10 -8.89 -4.52
CA SER A 78 -6.23 -7.71 -4.57
C SER A 78 -5.58 -7.51 -5.95
N HIS A 79 -6.02 -8.25 -6.96
CA HIS A 79 -5.54 -8.08 -8.33
C HIS A 79 -5.87 -6.68 -8.87
N PHE A 80 -4.92 -6.04 -9.55
CA PHE A 80 -5.04 -4.65 -10.04
C PHE A 80 -6.29 -4.40 -10.91
N LYS A 81 -6.78 -5.44 -11.59
CA LYS A 81 -8.00 -5.41 -12.40
C LYS A 81 -9.25 -4.94 -11.63
N PHE A 82 -9.29 -5.12 -10.31
CA PHE A 82 -10.38 -4.65 -9.46
C PHE A 82 -10.23 -3.16 -9.09
N PHE A 83 -8.98 -2.65 -9.05
CA PHE A 83 -8.70 -1.25 -8.79
C PHE A 83 -9.00 -0.35 -9.99
N VAL A 84 -8.79 -0.88 -11.21
CA VAL A 84 -8.93 -0.10 -12.45
C VAL A 84 -10.32 0.54 -12.59
N PRO A 85 -11.45 -0.17 -12.47
CA PRO A 85 -12.77 0.44 -12.58
C PRO A 85 -13.03 1.54 -11.55
N ARG A 86 -12.59 1.33 -10.30
CA ARG A 86 -12.77 2.31 -9.23
C ARG A 86 -11.92 3.56 -9.46
N LEU A 87 -10.68 3.38 -9.92
CA LEU A 87 -9.79 4.48 -10.28
C LEU A 87 -10.34 5.28 -11.47
N ASP A 88 -10.80 4.60 -12.53
CA ASP A 88 -11.42 5.26 -13.69
C ASP A 88 -12.63 6.11 -13.29
N GLN A 89 -13.46 5.60 -12.38
CA GLN A 89 -14.62 6.32 -11.86
C GLN A 89 -14.20 7.60 -11.13
N LEU A 90 -13.22 7.51 -10.21
CA LEU A 90 -12.74 8.68 -9.46
C LEU A 90 -12.08 9.72 -10.39
N ILE A 91 -11.37 9.25 -11.42
CA ILE A 91 -10.81 10.11 -12.47
C ILE A 91 -11.93 10.83 -13.24
N ALA A 92 -12.97 10.10 -13.68
CA ALA A 92 -14.07 10.66 -14.44
C ALA A 92 -14.88 11.70 -13.63
N GLN A 93 -14.92 11.55 -12.31
CA GLN A 93 -15.54 12.50 -11.38
C GLN A 93 -14.66 13.73 -11.08
N GLY A 94 -13.43 13.79 -11.61
CA GLY A 94 -12.47 14.85 -11.31
C GLY A 94 -11.86 14.77 -9.90
N ILE A 95 -12.07 13.66 -9.19
CA ILE A 95 -11.62 13.45 -7.80
C ILE A 95 -10.15 12.98 -7.77
N ALA A 96 -9.65 12.31 -8.82
CA ALA A 96 -8.31 11.73 -8.85
C ALA A 96 -7.52 12.16 -10.10
N ASN A 97 -7.06 13.41 -10.16
CA ASN A 97 -6.28 13.90 -11.32
C ASN A 97 -4.82 13.45 -11.26
N THR A 98 -4.28 13.31 -10.05
CA THR A 98 -2.94 12.84 -9.74
C THR A 98 -3.01 11.63 -8.80
N VAL A 99 -2.16 10.63 -9.08
CA VAL A 99 -2.19 9.34 -8.38
C VAL A 99 -0.77 8.94 -7.96
N PHE A 100 -0.61 8.55 -6.70
CA PHE A 100 0.56 7.83 -6.22
C PHE A 100 0.28 6.32 -6.18
N LEU A 101 1.16 5.50 -6.77
CA LEU A 101 1.04 4.04 -6.80
C LEU A 101 2.17 3.39 -6.01
N ALA A 102 1.82 2.55 -5.04
CA ALA A 102 2.72 1.59 -4.42
C ALA A 102 2.25 0.16 -4.75
N THR A 103 3.14 -0.64 -5.34
CA THR A 103 2.86 -2.03 -5.73
C THR A 103 4.10 -2.90 -5.57
N ASP A 104 3.90 -4.18 -5.28
CA ASP A 104 4.97 -5.17 -5.17
C ASP A 104 5.41 -5.76 -6.52
N THR A 105 4.68 -5.51 -7.61
CA THR A 105 4.98 -6.11 -8.91
C THR A 105 5.25 -5.08 -10.02
N PRO A 106 6.35 -5.22 -10.79
CA PRO A 106 6.64 -4.35 -11.93
C PRO A 106 5.57 -4.37 -13.02
N ALA A 107 4.88 -5.50 -13.19
CA ALA A 107 3.79 -5.64 -14.17
C ALA A 107 2.63 -4.64 -13.90
N VAL A 108 2.32 -4.38 -12.64
CA VAL A 108 1.30 -3.39 -12.26
C VAL A 108 1.76 -1.98 -12.59
N GLN A 109 3.04 -1.65 -12.37
CA GLN A 109 3.58 -0.34 -12.75
C GLN A 109 3.49 -0.12 -14.26
N ALA A 110 3.87 -1.12 -15.06
CA ALA A 110 3.80 -1.05 -16.52
C ALA A 110 2.36 -0.85 -17.01
N GLU A 111 1.39 -1.60 -16.46
CA GLU A 111 -0.02 -1.46 -16.83
C GLU A 111 -0.59 -0.09 -16.44
N PHE A 112 -0.28 0.40 -15.24
CA PHE A 112 -0.75 1.70 -14.78
C PHE A 112 -0.11 2.84 -15.58
N LYS A 113 1.18 2.74 -15.93
CA LYS A 113 1.84 3.73 -16.79
C LYS A 113 1.21 3.75 -18.18
N ARG A 114 0.95 2.57 -18.77
CA ARG A 114 0.29 2.43 -20.07
C ARG A 114 -1.10 3.03 -20.09
N ARG A 115 -1.89 2.83 -19.03
CA ARG A 115 -3.29 3.29 -18.94
C ARG A 115 -3.43 4.77 -18.57
N TYR A 116 -2.63 5.26 -17.62
CA TYR A 116 -2.83 6.57 -17.00
C TYR A 116 -1.72 7.59 -17.28
N GLY A 117 -0.63 7.17 -17.94
CA GLY A 117 0.46 8.07 -18.36
C GLY A 117 1.09 8.81 -17.18
N ASP A 118 1.15 10.13 -17.26
CA ASP A 118 1.79 10.98 -16.24
C ASP A 118 0.91 11.29 -15.04
N ARG A 119 -0.36 10.84 -15.05
CA ARG A 119 -1.23 10.93 -13.89
C ARG A 119 -0.77 10.03 -12.76
N VAL A 120 -0.11 8.92 -13.07
CA VAL A 120 0.42 7.98 -12.07
C VAL A 120 1.93 8.18 -11.90
N VAL A 121 2.35 8.33 -10.64
CA VAL A 121 3.75 8.29 -10.22
C VAL A 121 3.94 7.19 -9.18
N TRP A 122 5.17 6.69 -9.04
CA TRP A 122 5.59 5.77 -7.99
C TRP A 122 7.01 6.12 -7.58
N LEU A 123 7.45 5.65 -6.41
CA LEU A 123 8.84 5.78 -5.99
C LEU A 123 9.71 4.79 -6.77
N PRO A 124 10.66 5.26 -7.63
CA PRO A 124 11.56 4.36 -8.34
C PRO A 124 12.45 3.63 -7.33
N ARG A 125 12.61 2.32 -7.47
CA ARG A 125 13.38 1.48 -6.54
C ARG A 125 14.43 0.65 -7.28
N PRO A 126 15.66 0.53 -6.74
CA PRO A 126 16.73 -0.25 -7.36
C PRO A 126 16.54 -1.77 -7.21
N SER A 127 15.93 -2.23 -6.11
CA SER A 127 15.57 -3.63 -5.87
C SER A 127 14.29 -3.73 -5.04
N SER A 128 13.65 -4.91 -5.04
CA SER A 128 12.47 -5.25 -4.23
C SER A 128 12.76 -6.41 -3.27
N ASP A 129 13.93 -6.40 -2.65
CA ASP A 129 14.35 -7.42 -1.68
C ASP A 129 13.92 -7.08 -0.23
N ARG A 130 14.45 -7.80 0.76
CA ARG A 130 14.22 -7.55 2.20
C ARG A 130 15.42 -6.87 2.89
N SER A 131 16.28 -6.20 2.14
CA SER A 131 17.44 -5.46 2.68
C SER A 131 17.00 -4.24 3.49
N SER A 132 17.93 -3.69 4.28
CA SER A 132 17.75 -2.42 4.98
C SER A 132 17.39 -1.28 4.03
N GLN A 133 17.97 -1.26 2.82
CA GLN A 133 17.63 -0.30 1.79
C GLN A 133 16.17 -0.46 1.37
N SER A 134 15.71 -1.67 1.05
CA SER A 134 14.30 -1.90 0.68
C SER A 134 13.32 -1.51 1.80
N MET A 135 13.71 -1.67 3.07
CA MET A 135 12.90 -1.19 4.21
C MET A 135 12.77 0.34 4.25
N VAL A 136 13.83 1.07 3.90
CA VAL A 136 13.80 2.54 3.80
C VAL A 136 12.84 2.99 2.70
N TYR A 137 12.87 2.34 1.53
CA TYR A 137 11.93 2.62 0.43
C TYR A 137 10.49 2.24 0.80
N ALA A 138 10.28 1.11 1.48
CA ALA A 138 8.96 0.69 1.94
C ALA A 138 8.35 1.70 2.93
N LEU A 139 9.15 2.27 3.84
CA LEU A 139 8.68 3.34 4.72
C LEU A 139 8.34 4.62 3.94
N ALA A 140 9.16 5.00 2.96
CA ALA A 140 8.88 6.14 2.10
C ALA A 140 7.56 5.96 1.31
N ASP A 141 7.33 4.77 0.74
CA ASP A 141 6.06 4.41 0.08
C ASP A 141 4.86 4.55 1.04
N ALA A 142 4.98 4.05 2.28
CA ALA A 142 3.91 4.14 3.26
C ALA A 142 3.58 5.61 3.63
N ILE A 143 4.60 6.46 3.76
CA ILE A 143 4.42 7.89 4.00
C ILE A 143 3.75 8.56 2.78
N LEU A 144 4.22 8.27 1.57
CA LEU A 144 3.68 8.83 0.33
C LEU A 144 2.21 8.45 0.11
N LEU A 145 1.86 7.17 0.36
CA LEU A 145 0.48 6.71 0.39
C LEU A 145 -0.35 7.51 1.42
N GLY A 146 0.24 7.77 2.59
CA GLY A 146 -0.31 8.54 3.69
C GLY A 146 -0.67 10.01 3.37
N ARG A 147 -0.13 10.59 2.29
CA ARG A 147 -0.23 12.03 1.98
C ARG A 147 -1.49 12.42 1.19
N ALA A 148 -2.15 11.47 0.53
CA ALA A 148 -3.37 11.75 -0.22
C ALA A 148 -4.60 11.75 0.70
N PRO A 149 -5.66 12.54 0.39
CA PRO A 149 -6.90 12.50 1.15
C PRO A 149 -7.70 11.20 0.96
N ARG A 150 -7.34 10.37 -0.04
CA ARG A 150 -7.99 9.09 -0.34
C ARG A 150 -6.96 8.00 -0.62
N LEU A 151 -7.25 6.79 -0.15
CA LEU A 151 -6.47 5.57 -0.40
C LEU A 151 -7.37 4.47 -0.94
N LEU A 152 -7.04 3.92 -2.11
CA LEU A 152 -7.50 2.60 -2.54
C LEU A 152 -6.46 1.56 -2.10
N GLY A 153 -6.82 0.65 -1.20
CA GLY A 153 -5.89 -0.32 -0.63
C GLY A 153 -6.25 -1.78 -0.91
N SER A 154 -5.24 -2.64 -0.91
CA SER A 154 -5.46 -4.09 -0.82
C SER A 154 -6.00 -4.49 0.54
N THR A 155 -7.09 -5.27 0.56
CA THR A 155 -7.62 -5.89 1.77
C THR A 155 -6.58 -6.81 2.37
N TRP A 156 -6.58 -6.92 3.70
CA TRP A 156 -5.69 -7.78 4.46
C TRP A 156 -4.20 -7.40 4.45
N SER A 157 -3.84 -6.26 3.87
CA SER A 157 -2.48 -5.72 3.94
C SER A 157 -2.29 -4.77 5.12
N SER A 158 -1.36 -5.10 6.04
CA SER A 158 -0.91 -4.19 7.09
C SER A 158 -0.20 -2.95 6.53
N PHE A 159 0.24 -2.99 5.27
CA PHE A 159 0.88 -1.84 4.62
C PHE A 159 -0.14 -0.75 4.25
N SER A 160 -1.34 -1.14 3.78
CA SER A 160 -2.46 -0.21 3.58
C SER A 160 -2.87 0.44 4.92
N GLU A 161 -2.88 -0.35 6.00
CA GLU A 161 -3.20 0.15 7.34
C GLU A 161 -2.12 1.13 7.84
N LEU A 162 -0.83 0.80 7.68
CA LEU A 162 0.28 1.67 8.04
C LEU A 162 0.18 3.03 7.36
N ALA A 163 -0.11 3.07 6.05
CA ALA A 163 -0.29 4.32 5.32
C ALA A 163 -1.42 5.18 5.93
N ALA A 164 -2.56 4.59 6.28
CA ALA A 164 -3.66 5.29 6.91
C ALA A 164 -3.29 5.81 8.33
N ARG A 165 -2.54 5.03 9.10
CA ARG A 165 -2.05 5.43 10.44
C ARG A 165 -1.08 6.61 10.35
N LEU A 166 -0.17 6.58 9.38
CA LEU A 166 0.82 7.63 9.12
C LEU A 166 0.23 8.91 8.52
N SER A 167 -1.02 8.88 8.03
CA SER A 167 -1.65 10.07 7.46
C SER A 167 -1.80 11.19 8.49
N GLU A 168 -1.31 12.38 8.15
CA GLU A 168 -1.39 13.58 8.99
C GLU A 168 -2.79 14.22 8.98
N ALA A 169 -3.63 13.85 8.00
CA ALA A 169 -4.99 14.37 7.82
C ALA A 169 -6.01 13.22 7.79
N PRO A 170 -7.32 13.52 7.98
CA PRO A 170 -8.36 12.53 7.73
C PRO A 170 -8.27 11.98 6.31
N MET A 171 -8.26 10.65 6.19
CA MET A 171 -8.14 9.93 4.93
C MET A 171 -9.37 9.05 4.71
N THR A 172 -9.93 9.11 3.50
CA THR A 172 -10.94 8.14 3.06
C THR A 172 -10.23 6.88 2.56
N VAL A 173 -10.44 5.75 3.23
CA VAL A 173 -9.85 4.46 2.83
C VAL A 173 -10.93 3.56 2.26
N GLU A 174 -10.68 3.03 1.06
CA GLU A 174 -11.51 2.02 0.43
C GLU A 174 -10.66 0.79 0.15
N LEU A 175 -11.17 -0.40 0.44
CA LEU A 175 -10.43 -1.64 0.33
C LEU A 175 -11.07 -2.59 -0.70
N THR A 176 -10.24 -3.15 -1.57
CA THR A 176 -10.66 -4.10 -2.62
C THR A 176 -11.32 -5.35 -2.03
N GLY A 177 -12.45 -5.78 -2.58
CA GLY A 177 -13.25 -6.90 -2.09
C GLY A 177 -14.05 -6.60 -0.81
N ARG A 178 -14.01 -5.36 -0.32
CA ARG A 178 -14.86 -4.87 0.78
C ARG A 178 -15.73 -3.69 0.32
N ASP A 179 -15.09 -2.66 -0.22
CA ASP A 179 -15.74 -1.40 -0.60
C ASP A 179 -15.90 -1.26 -2.13
N PHE A 180 -15.03 -1.90 -2.92
CA PHE A 180 -15.10 -1.99 -4.37
C PHE A 180 -14.54 -3.32 -4.89
#